data_AF-A0A945RF03-F1
#
_entry.id   AF-A0A945RF03-F1
#
_cell.length_a   1.000
_cell.length_b   1.000
_cell.length_c   1.000
_cell.angle_alpha   90.00
_cell.angle_beta   90.00
_cell.angle_gamma   90.00
#
_symmetry.space_group_name_H-M   'P 1'
#
loop_
_entity.id
_entity.type
_entity.pdbx_description
1 polymer ?
#
loop_
_entity_poly.entity_id
_entity_poly.type
_entity_poly.pdbx_seq_one_letter_code
_entity_poly.pdbx_strand_id
1 'polypeptide(L)' 'MFGKKYMGIERSTFLIDPNGKILQSWRKVKVLGHTKEILEELRNL' A
#
# COMPACT_ATOMS: atom_id res chain seq x y z
N MET A 1 17.97 -17.44 14.32
CA MET A 1 18.49 -16.29 13.55
C MET A 1 18.51 -15.07 14.46
N PHE A 2 19.69 -14.56 14.77
CA PHE A 2 19.83 -13.32 15.54
C PHE A 2 19.57 -12.14 14.59
N GLY A 3 18.49 -11.41 14.83
CA GLY A 3 18.15 -10.19 14.10
C GLY A 3 17.68 -9.15 15.10
N LYS A 4 18.43 -8.06 15.23
CA LYS A 4 17.97 -6.91 16.03
C LYS A 4 16.64 -6.42 15.43
N LYS A 5 15.60 -6.34 16.25
CA LYS A 5 14.32 -5.73 15.87
C LYS A 5 14.56 -4.23 15.75
N TYR A 6 14.39 -3.69 14.54
CA TYR A 6 14.46 -2.26 14.30
C TYR A 6 13.07 -1.74 13.95
N MET A 7 12.72 -0.60 14.54
CA MET A 7 11.57 0.18 14.08
C MET A 7 11.97 0.81 12.74
N GLY A 8 11.17 0.56 11.71
CA GLY A 8 11.42 1.06 10.36
C GLY A 8 10.12 1.41 9.67
N ILE A 9 10.23 2.12 8.56
CA ILE A 9 9.07 2.45 7.73
C ILE A 9 8.69 1.22 6.90
N GLU A 10 7.43 0.79 7.02
CA GLU A 10 6.84 -0.19 6.11
C GLU A 10 6.26 0.51 4.88
N ARG A 11 6.80 0.22 3.68
CA ARG A 11 6.28 0.78 2.44
C ARG A 11 4.81 0.36 2.28
N SER A 12 3.94 1.37 2.25
CA SER A 12 2.50 1.18 2.20
C SER A 12 1.88 2.19 1.24
N THR A 13 0.72 1.86 0.70
CA THR A 13 -0.10 2.76 -0.13
C THR A 13 -1.54 2.67 0.34
N PHE A 14 -2.26 3.77 0.30
CA PHE A 14 -3.66 3.86 0.72
C PHE A 14 -4.43 4.59 -0.35
N LEU A 15 -5.61 4.06 -0.66
CA LEU A 15 -6.59 4.74 -1.49
C LEU A 15 -7.65 5.34 -0.58
N ILE A 16 -7.85 6.65 -0.71
CA ILE A 16 -8.71 7.45 0.17
C ILE A 16 -9.72 8.20 -0.70
N ASP A 17 -11.00 8.14 -0.33
CA ASP A 17 -12.07 8.85 -1.03
C ASP A 17 -12.13 10.35 -0.65
N PRO A 18 -12.94 11.17 -1.34
CA PRO A 18 -13.08 12.59 -1.02
C PRO A 18 -13.63 12.90 0.38
N ASN A 19 -14.27 11.94 1.05
CA ASN A 19 -14.78 12.06 2.41
C ASN A 19 -13.73 11.65 3.46
N GLY A 20 -12.52 11.25 3.03
CA GLY A 20 -11.44 10.80 3.90
C GLY A 20 -11.55 9.33 4.31
N LYS A 21 -12.44 8.54 3.70
CA LYS A 21 -12.55 7.11 3.98
C LYS A 21 -11.47 6.34 3.23
N ILE A 22 -10.77 5.44 3.92
CA ILE A 22 -9.87 4.48 3.28
C ILE A 22 -10.71 3.43 2.55
N LEU A 23 -10.61 3.42 1.22
CA LEU A 23 -11.28 2.45 0.37
C LEU A 23 -10.45 1.16 0.23
N GLN A 24 -9.12 1.30 0.17
CA GLN A 24 -8.21 0.17 0.00
C GLN A 24 -6.84 0.47 0.65
N SER A 25 -6.14 -0.57 1.10
CA SER A 25 -4.80 -0.44 1.69
C SER A 25 -3.85 -1.55 1.28
N TRP A 26 -2.64 -1.17 0.89
CA TRP A 26 -1.54 -2.07 0.58
C TRP A 26 -0.40 -1.87 1.56
N ARG A 27 0.07 -2.96 2.16
CA ARG A 27 1.17 -3.01 3.13
C ARG A 27 2.26 -3.94 2.64
N LYS A 28 3.49 -3.75 3.11
CA LYS A 28 4.68 -4.52 2.66
C LYS A 28 4.81 -4.53 1.14
N VAL A 29 4.56 -3.37 0.52
CA VAL A 29 4.50 -3.21 -0.93
C VAL A 29 5.83 -3.59 -1.59
N LYS A 30 5.76 -4.45 -2.60
CA LYS A 30 6.84 -4.63 -3.58
C LYS A 30 6.64 -3.61 -4.70
N VAL A 31 7.71 -2.92 -5.10
CA VAL A 31 7.60 -1.83 -6.07
C VAL A 31 7.20 -2.31 -7.47
N LEU A 32 7.71 -3.48 -7.89
CA LEU A 32 7.46 -4.00 -9.23
C LEU A 32 5.98 -4.33 -9.41
N GLY A 33 5.33 -3.67 -10.37
CA GLY A 33 3.92 -3.90 -10.71
C GLY A 33 2.90 -3.14 -9.85
N HIS A 34 3.31 -2.55 -8.73
CA HIS A 34 2.40 -1.91 -7.77
C HIS A 34 1.56 -0.78 -8.38
N THR A 35 2.16 0.06 -9.22
CA THR A 35 1.43 1.15 -9.90
C THR A 35 0.37 0.63 -10.86
N LYS A 36 0.60 -0.54 -11.47
CA LYS A 36 -0.40 -1.17 -12.35
C LYS A 36 -1.56 -1.72 -11.54
N GLU A 37 -1.28 -2.39 -10.42
CA GLU A 37 -2.29 -2.87 -9.46
C GLU A 37 -3.18 -1.72 -8.96
N ILE A 38 -2.57 -0.59 -8.56
CA ILE A 38 -3.33 0.60 -8.15
C ILE A 38 -4.23 1.12 -9.27
N LEU A 39 -3.71 1.21 -10.50
CA LEU A 39 -4.49 1.70 -11.63
C LEU A 39 -5.67 0.78 -11.97
N GLU A 40 -5.48 -0.54 -11.87
CA GLU A 40 -6.55 -1.52 -12.07
C GLU A 40 -7.61 -1.40 -10.97
N GLU A 41 -7.21 -1.28 -9.71
CA GLU A 41 -8.14 -1.05 -8.60
C GLU A 41 -8.95 0.24 -8.81
N LEU A 42 -8.28 1.34 -9.20
CA LEU A 42 -8.94 2.62 -9.49
C LEU A 42 -9.98 2.55 -10.60
N ARG A 43 -9.83 1.63 -11.56
CA ARG A 43 -10.79 1.41 -12.65
C ARG A 43 -12.00 0.57 -12.24
N ASN A 44 -11.89 -0.18 -11.15
CA ASN A 44 -12.94 -1.08 -10.65
C ASN A 44 -13.83 -0.44 -9.57
N LEU A 45 -13.56 0.82 -9.21
CA LEU A 45 -14.36 1.62 -8.29
C LEU A 45 -15.48 2.35 -9.02
#